data_AF-A0A3C0PCP7-F1
#
_entry.id   AF-A0A3C0PCP7-F1
#
_cell.length_a   1.000
_cell.length_b   1.000
_cell.length_c   1.000
_cell.angle_alpha   90.00
_cell.angle_beta   90.00
_cell.angle_gamma   90.00
#
_symmetry.space_group_name_H-M   'P 1'
#
loop_
_entity.id
_entity.type
_entity.pdbx_description
1 polymer ?
#
loop_
_entity_poly.entity_id
_entity_poly.type
_entity_poly.pdbx_seq_one_letter_code
_entity_poly.pdbx_strand_id
1 'polypeptide(L)'
;MAEKKLSVINMLENVSCSARIGDYAEAALSFNHCTIELNKIIQTLVSDQQKQNHLKKITYSLQTLLLMLKNEDWVAIADIIDYELIPLLDNAFKSNDI
;
A
#
# COMPACT_ATOMS: atom_id res chain seq x y z
N MET A 1 -11.40 -7.86 -10.94
CA MET A 1 -10.23 -6.97 -10.72
C MET A 1 -10.61 -5.76 -9.87
N ALA A 2 -11.76 -5.11 -10.13
CA ALA A 2 -12.29 -4.02 -9.30
C ALA A 2 -12.57 -4.40 -7.82
N GLU A 3 -13.13 -5.57 -7.55
CA GLU A 3 -13.39 -6.02 -6.16
C GLU A 3 -12.10 -6.24 -5.35
N LYS A 4 -11.06 -6.84 -5.96
CA LYS A 4 -9.76 -7.04 -5.32
C LYS A 4 -9.01 -5.74 -5.05
N LYS A 5 -9.17 -4.75 -5.93
CA LYS A 5 -8.66 -3.39 -5.74
C LYS A 5 -9.29 -2.73 -4.50
N LEU A 6 -10.62 -2.74 -4.43
CA LEU A 6 -11.36 -2.16 -3.31
C LEU A 6 -10.96 -2.85 -1.99
N SER A 7 -10.75 -4.16 -2.03
CA SER A 7 -10.30 -4.96 -0.89
C SER A 7 -8.96 -4.49 -0.32
N VAL A 8 -7.95 -4.21 -1.15
CA VAL A 8 -6.61 -3.82 -0.65
C VAL A 8 -6.56 -2.38 -0.16
N ILE A 9 -7.26 -1.46 -0.82
CA ILE A 9 -7.32 -0.07 -0.37
C ILE A 9 -8.00 -0.01 1.01
N ASN A 10 -9.14 -0.71 1.19
CA ASN A 10 -9.81 -0.76 2.49
C ASN A 10 -8.93 -1.40 3.58
N MET A 11 -8.13 -2.42 3.24
CA MET A 11 -7.18 -3.01 4.18
C MET A 11 -6.09 -2.01 4.59
N LEU A 12 -5.55 -1.24 3.65
CA LEU A 12 -4.57 -0.20 3.94
C LEU A 12 -5.17 0.93 4.80
N GLU A 13 -6.40 1.36 4.50
CA GLU A 13 -7.13 2.35 5.31
C GLU A 13 -7.33 1.86 6.75
N ASN A 14 -7.60 0.57 6.95
CA ASN A 14 -7.68 -0.02 8.30
C ASN A 14 -6.33 0.04 9.02
N VAL A 15 -5.23 -0.27 8.35
CA VAL A 15 -3.87 -0.14 8.94
C VAL A 15 -3.63 1.30 9.38
N SER A 16 -3.91 2.27 8.50
CA SER A 16 -3.76 3.70 8.79
C SER A 16 -4.62 4.13 9.97
N CYS A 17 -5.91 3.76 9.97
CA CYS A 17 -6.84 4.07 11.04
C CYS A 17 -6.35 3.55 12.39
N SER A 18 -6.01 2.26 12.48
CA SER A 18 -5.50 1.63 13.70
C SER A 18 -4.19 2.27 14.17
N ALA A 19 -3.27 2.57 13.26
CA ALA A 19 -2.02 3.25 13.59
C ALA A 19 -2.27 4.67 14.15
N ARG A 20 -3.21 5.43 13.57
CA ARG A 20 -3.56 6.79 14.02
C ARG A 20 -4.21 6.82 15.41
N ILE A 21 -4.98 5.79 15.77
CA ILE A 21 -5.63 5.72 17.09
C ILE A 21 -4.77 5.02 18.15
N GLY A 22 -3.55 4.59 17.81
CA GLY A 22 -2.64 3.93 18.74
C GLY A 22 -2.86 2.42 18.91
N ASP A 23 -3.73 1.81 18.12
CA ASP A 23 -3.94 0.36 18.12
C ASP A 23 -2.92 -0.34 17.22
N TYR A 24 -1.66 -0.37 17.68
CA TYR A 24 -0.53 -0.89 16.89
C TYR A 24 -0.59 -2.41 16.70
N ALA A 25 -1.23 -3.13 17.60
CA ALA A 25 -1.43 -4.57 17.46
C ALA A 25 -2.37 -4.87 16.29
N GLU A 26 -3.50 -4.16 16.22
CA GLU A 26 -4.42 -4.28 15.09
C GLU A 26 -3.80 -3.76 13.80
N ALA A 27 -3.07 -2.64 13.85
CA ALA A 27 -2.36 -2.11 12.69
C ALA A 27 -1.35 -3.13 12.11
N ALA A 28 -0.55 -3.78 12.96
CA ALA A 28 0.40 -4.81 12.54
C ALA A 28 -0.30 -6.04 11.97
N LEU A 29 -1.39 -6.50 12.59
CA LEU A 29 -2.18 -7.64 12.13
C LEU A 29 -2.83 -7.37 10.76
N SER A 30 -3.49 -6.21 10.64
CA SER A 30 -4.08 -5.74 9.39
C SER A 30 -3.01 -5.56 8.30
N PHE A 31 -1.82 -5.05 8.65
CA PHE A 31 -0.73 -4.88 7.69
C PHE A 31 -0.22 -6.22 7.17
N ASN A 32 -0.01 -7.20 8.06
CA ASN A 32 0.39 -8.55 7.67
C ASN A 32 -0.61 -9.17 6.69
N HIS A 33 -1.92 -9.05 6.94
CA HIS A 33 -2.93 -9.52 6.00
C HIS A 33 -2.89 -8.77 4.66
N CYS A 34 -2.71 -7.45 4.71
CA CYS A 34 -2.62 -6.62 3.52
C CYS A 34 -1.42 -6.97 2.62
N THR A 35 -0.27 -7.34 3.20
CA THR A 35 0.95 -7.63 2.40
C THR A 35 0.76 -8.78 1.41
N ILE A 36 -0.05 -9.78 1.75
CA ILE A 36 -0.33 -10.92 0.85
C ILE A 36 -1.06 -10.45 -0.41
N GLU A 37 -2.11 -9.65 -0.24
CA GLU A 37 -2.89 -9.13 -1.37
C GLU A 37 -2.12 -8.06 -2.16
N LEU A 38 -1.33 -7.24 -1.47
CA LEU A 38 -0.45 -6.25 -2.10
C LEU A 38 0.61 -6.93 -2.98
N ASN A 39 1.20 -8.03 -2.54
CA ASN A 39 2.15 -8.81 -3.34
C ASN A 39 1.51 -9.34 -4.63
N LYS A 40 0.26 -9.82 -4.57
CA LYS A 40 -0.48 -10.27 -5.77
C LYS A 40 -0.67 -9.12 -6.76
N ILE A 41 -1.03 -7.93 -6.27
CA ILE A 41 -1.15 -6.73 -7.12
C ILE A 41 0.19 -6.38 -7.76
N ILE A 42 1.27 -6.32 -6.99
CA ILE A 42 2.60 -5.98 -7.49
C ILE A 42 3.02 -6.97 -8.59
N GLN A 43 2.77 -8.27 -8.41
CA GLN A 43 3.05 -9.27 -9.45
C GLN A 43 2.33 -8.98 -10.76
N THR A 44 1.07 -8.51 -10.71
CA THR A 44 0.34 -8.11 -11.93
C THR A 44 0.93 -6.87 -12.60
N LEU A 45 1.46 -5.92 -11.81
CA LEU A 45 2.09 -4.72 -12.33
C LEU A 45 3.49 -4.99 -12.91
N VAL A 46 4.22 -5.96 -12.35
CA VAL A 46 5.55 -6.35 -12.85
C VAL A 46 5.50 -6.87 -14.29
N SER A 47 4.44 -7.61 -14.65
CA SER A 47 4.24 -8.12 -16.00
C SER A 47 3.83 -7.07 -17.04
N ASP A 48 3.49 -5.85 -16.61
CA ASP A 48 3.02 -4.78 -17.49
C ASP A 48 4.11 -3.73 -17.71
N GLN A 49 4.64 -3.67 -18.94
CA GLN A 49 5.70 -2.73 -19.32
C GLN A 49 5.24 -1.26 -19.27
N GLN A 50 3.95 -0.98 -19.47
CA GLN A 50 3.40 0.38 -19.40
C GLN A 50 3.33 0.88 -17.94
N LYS A 51 3.40 -0.01 -16.96
CA LYS A 51 3.29 0.30 -15.53
C LYS A 51 4.62 0.44 -14.81
N GLN A 52 5.76 0.32 -15.50
CA GLN A 52 7.09 0.34 -14.87
C GLN A 52 7.37 1.62 -14.06
N ASN A 53 6.88 2.77 -14.51
CA ASN A 53 7.02 4.02 -13.74
C ASN A 53 6.19 4.00 -12.45
N HIS A 54 4.97 3.46 -12.51
CA HIS A 54 4.11 3.29 -11.33
C HIS A 54 4.75 2.30 -10.34
N LEU A 55 5.26 1.18 -10.85
CA LEU A 55 5.94 0.16 -10.06
C LEU A 55 7.13 0.75 -9.29
N LYS A 56 7.99 1.55 -9.93
CA LYS A 56 9.12 2.22 -9.26
C LYS A 56 8.68 3.10 -8.10
N LYS A 57 7.62 3.89 -8.29
CA LYS A 57 7.07 4.76 -7.23
C LYS A 57 6.50 3.94 -6.07
N ILE A 58 5.72 2.90 -6.38
CA ILE A 58 5.17 1.97 -5.38
C ILE A 58 6.29 1.30 -4.60
N THR A 59 7.32 0.80 -5.29
CA THR A 59 8.50 0.18 -4.64
C THR A 59 9.19 1.15 -3.70
N TYR A 60 9.38 2.40 -4.11
CA TYR A 60 9.99 3.42 -3.25
C TYR A 60 9.16 3.68 -1.99
N SER A 61 7.85 3.91 -2.11
CA SER A 61 6.97 4.11 -0.95
C SER A 61 6.95 2.89 -0.03
N LEU A 62 7.04 1.66 -0.55
CA LEU A 62 7.16 0.45 0.26
C LEU A 62 8.51 0.33 1.00
N GLN A 63 9.59 0.82 0.40
CA GLN A 63 10.89 0.89 1.08
C GLN A 63 10.84 1.91 2.22
N THR A 64 10.22 3.06 2.01
CA THR A 64 10.00 4.07 3.05
C THR A 64 9.12 3.52 4.17
N LEU A 65 8.03 2.83 3.83
CA LEU A 65 7.14 2.18 4.78
C LEU A 65 7.88 1.13 5.64
N LEU A 66 8.70 0.30 5.01
CA LEU A 66 9.53 -0.69 5.71
C LEU A 66 10.53 -0.03 6.64
N LEU A 67 11.10 1.12 6.26
CA LEU A 67 12.00 1.87 7.12
C LEU A 67 11.25 2.41 8.36
N MET A 68 10.05 2.95 8.18
CA MET A 68 9.23 3.45 9.31
C MET A 68 8.77 2.31 10.21
N LEU A 69 8.43 1.14 9.67
CA LEU A 69 8.14 -0.07 10.45
C LEU A 69 9.32 -0.49 11.33
N LYS A 70 10.56 -0.45 10.79
CA LYS A 70 11.77 -0.76 11.58
C LYS A 70 12.03 0.26 12.68
N ASN A 71 11.60 1.49 12.49
CA ASN A 71 11.71 2.57 13.47
C ASN A 71 10.51 2.62 14.43
N GLU A 72 9.52 1.75 14.24
CA GLU A 72 8.24 1.75 14.97
C GLU A 72 7.49 3.09 14.88
N ASP A 73 7.69 3.84 13.79
CA ASP A 73 7.03 5.14 13.57
C ASP A 73 5.66 4.94 12.91
N TRP A 74 4.67 4.64 13.76
CA TRP A 74 3.29 4.37 13.34
C TRP A 74 2.56 5.57 12.73
N VAL A 75 2.95 6.79 13.11
CA VAL A 75 2.38 8.00 12.51
C VAL A 75 2.89 8.16 11.08
N ALA A 76 4.19 7.99 10.87
CA ALA A 76 4.76 8.01 9.52
C ALA A 76 4.25 6.86 8.64
N ILE A 77 4.00 5.68 9.22
CA ILE A 77 3.35 4.56 8.52
C ILE A 77 1.97 4.98 7.98
N ALA A 78 1.13 5.56 8.83
CA ALA A 78 -0.20 6.03 8.41
C ALA A 78 -0.11 7.10 7.31
N ASP A 79 0.82 8.05 7.44
CA ASP A 79 1.00 9.12 6.44
C ASP A 79 1.48 8.56 5.09
N ILE A 80 2.42 7.62 5.08
CA ILE A 80 2.87 6.95 3.84
C ILE A 80 1.71 6.17 3.20
N ILE A 81 0.90 5.48 4.00
CA ILE A 81 -0.25 4.73 3.49
C ILE A 81 -1.26 5.67 2.83
N ASP A 82 -1.68 6.71 3.54
CA ASP A 82 -2.75 7.62 3.11
C ASP A 82 -2.34 8.50 1.93
N TYR A 83 -1.11 9.05 1.98
CA TYR A 83 -0.69 10.11 1.06
C TYR A 83 0.23 9.64 -0.06
N GLU A 84 0.85 8.46 0.08
CA GLU A 84 1.68 7.89 -0.99
C GLU A 84 1.09 6.60 -1.56
N LEU A 85 0.96 5.57 -0.73
CA LEU A 85 0.73 4.21 -1.22
C LEU A 85 -0.67 4.04 -1.83
N ILE A 86 -1.72 4.47 -1.14
CA ILE A 86 -3.10 4.40 -1.67
C ILE A 86 -3.21 5.19 -2.99
N PRO A 87 -2.83 6.47 -3.08
CA PRO A 87 -2.87 7.22 -4.35
C PRO A 87 -2.07 6.57 -5.48
N LEU A 88 -0.87 6.03 -5.19
CA LEU A 88 -0.03 5.37 -6.19
C LEU A 88 -0.65 4.09 -6.73
N LEU A 89 -1.22 3.26 -5.85
CA LEU A 89 -1.96 2.06 -6.25
C LEU A 89 -3.19 2.45 -7.08
N ASP A 90 -3.93 3.46 -6.63
CA ASP A 90 -5.15 3.90 -7.28
C ASP A 90 -4.89 4.42 -8.71
N ASN A 91 -3.79 5.16 -8.89
CA ASN A 91 -3.29 5.61 -10.20
C ASN A 91 -2.77 4.46 -11.06
N ALA A 92 -2.04 3.50 -10.48
CA ALA A 92 -1.58 2.31 -11.19
C ALA A 92 -2.75 1.46 -11.70
N PHE A 93 -3.90 1.49 -11.03
CA PHE A 93 -5.12 0.81 -11.51
C PHE A 93 -5.95 1.63 -12.49
N LYS A 94 -5.97 2.96 -12.36
CA LYS A 94 -6.76 3.85 -13.22
C LYS A 94 -6.15 4.04 -14.61
N SER A 95 -4.83 3.93 -14.72
CA SER A 95 -4.11 4.16 -15.97
C SER A 95 -4.39 3.04 -17.00
N ASN A 96 -5.56 3.04 -17.62
CA ASN A 96 -5.74 2.49 -18.97
C ASN A 96 -5.22 3.48 -20.03
N ASP A 97 -4.27 4.34 -19.65
CA ASP A 97 -3.86 5.49 -20.44
C ASP A 97 -2.86 5.05 -21.51
N ILE A 98 -3.45 4.74 -22.68
CA ILE A 98 -2.96 4.94 -24.07
C ILE A 98 -1.66 4.23 -24.45
#